data_AF-A0A0F5JKI8-F1
#
_entry.id   AF-A0A0F5JKI8-F1
#
_cell.length_a   1.000
_cell.length_b   1.000
_cell.length_c   1.000
_cell.angle_alpha   90.00
_cell.angle_beta   90.00
_cell.angle_gamma   90.00
#
_symmetry.space_group_name_H-M   'P 1'
#
loop_
_entity.id
_entity.type
_entity.pdbx_description
1 polymer ?
#
loop_
_entity_poly.entity_id
_entity_poly.type
_entity_poly.pdbx_seq_one_letter_code
_entity_poly.pdbx_strand_id
1 'polypeptide(L)'
;MTRNKTYLLTLILSGAAWVCPGLTGQTSFVYEKGKMFTDVTASQMEHSIGLGTQQTPIYYEKNIPGKQQTVSYRIKIPAYKQGIFFSRDSRPDDYQWPNNTNRLLPWVFNRLDDLTQEAYPGIPSNGAPSVLSDALLLELADGEFLFAKAVAGENSISWFQVNKDGSLTVYLSTCLR
;
A
#
# COMPACT_ATOMS: atom_id res chain seq x y z
N MET A 1 18.83 28.80 -24.02
CA MET A 1 17.40 28.70 -23.63
C MET A 1 16.93 27.29 -23.93
N THR A 2 17.04 26.38 -22.96
CA THR A 2 16.61 24.99 -23.09
C THR A 2 15.22 24.85 -22.48
N ARG A 3 14.25 24.49 -23.32
CA ARG A 3 12.83 24.29 -22.97
C ARG A 3 12.69 23.22 -21.88
N ASN A 4 12.16 23.61 -20.73
CA ASN A 4 11.60 22.68 -19.75
C ASN A 4 10.48 21.87 -20.40
N LYS A 5 10.67 20.55 -20.51
CA LYS A 5 9.58 19.63 -20.82
C LYS A 5 9.06 19.09 -19.50
N THR A 6 7.94 19.64 -19.05
CA THR A 6 7.13 19.06 -17.98
C THR A 6 6.51 17.79 -18.51
N TYR A 7 7.02 16.63 -18.09
CA TYR A 7 6.36 15.35 -18.32
C TYR A 7 5.50 15.04 -17.10
N LEU A 8 4.20 15.34 -17.22
CA LEU A 8 3.20 14.77 -16.31
C LEU A 8 2.99 13.32 -16.73
N LEU A 9 3.74 12.41 -16.12
CA LEU A 9 3.54 10.98 -16.34
C LEU A 9 2.39 10.51 -15.45
N THR A 10 1.17 10.63 -15.97
CA THR A 10 0.02 9.91 -15.41
C THR A 10 0.21 8.44 -15.74
N LEU A 11 0.74 7.65 -14.80
CA LEU A 11 0.70 6.19 -14.86
C LEU A 11 -0.76 5.74 -14.65
N ILE A 12 -1.57 5.89 -15.70
CA ILE A 12 -2.81 5.15 -15.83
C ILE A 12 -2.40 3.69 -16.04
N LEU A 13 -2.68 2.84 -15.06
CA LEU A 13 -2.69 1.39 -15.23
C LEU A 13 -3.79 1.05 -16.26
N SER A 14 -3.49 1.19 -17.54
CA SER A 14 -4.29 0.65 -18.63
C SER A 14 -3.41 -0.30 -19.42
N GLY A 15 -3.49 -1.60 -19.10
CA GLY A 15 -2.72 -2.59 -19.84
C GLY A 15 -2.62 -3.99 -19.25
N ALA A 16 -3.70 -4.53 -18.66
CA ALA A 16 -3.95 -5.97 -18.58
C ALA A 16 -5.24 -6.22 -17.78
N ALA A 17 -6.40 -6.14 -18.43
CA ALA A 17 -7.56 -6.87 -17.97
C ALA A 17 -7.31 -8.37 -18.25
N TRP A 18 -6.56 -9.02 -17.37
CA TRP A 18 -6.52 -10.48 -17.32
C TRP A 18 -7.54 -10.90 -16.28
N VAL A 19 -8.62 -11.52 -16.75
CA VAL A 19 -9.52 -12.32 -15.94
C VAL A 19 -8.64 -13.27 -15.15
N CYS A 20 -8.50 -13.05 -13.84
CA CYS A 20 -7.89 -14.05 -12.96
C CYS A 20 -8.80 -15.28 -13.03
N PRO A 21 -8.35 -16.43 -13.56
CA PRO A 21 -9.06 -17.66 -13.28
C PRO A 21 -9.10 -17.79 -11.75
N GLY A 22 -10.28 -18.07 -11.20
CA GLY A 22 -10.50 -18.06 -9.76
C GLY A 22 -9.38 -18.81 -9.03
N LEU A 23 -8.75 -18.12 -8.07
CA LEU A 23 -7.69 -18.69 -7.25
C LEU A 23 -8.22 -19.94 -6.53
N THR A 24 -7.88 -21.11 -7.02
CA THR A 24 -8.15 -22.38 -6.37
C THR A 24 -7.29 -22.45 -5.10
N GLY A 25 -7.90 -22.26 -3.93
CA GLY A 25 -7.25 -22.51 -2.63
C GLY A 25 -7.30 -21.38 -1.60
N GLN A 26 -7.71 -20.17 -1.98
CA GLN A 26 -7.96 -19.10 -1.01
C GLN A 26 -9.39 -19.22 -0.45
N THR A 27 -9.51 -19.10 0.87
CA THR A 27 -10.81 -18.81 1.48
C THR A 27 -11.07 -17.33 1.39
N SER A 28 -12.33 -16.94 1.49
CA SER A 28 -12.73 -15.56 1.29
C SER A 28 -12.78 -14.77 2.60
N PHE A 29 -12.23 -13.57 2.57
CA PHE A 29 -12.24 -12.55 3.61
C PHE A 29 -13.60 -11.88 3.68
N VAL A 30 -14.19 -11.91 4.87
CA VAL A 30 -15.36 -11.09 5.20
C VAL A 30 -14.84 -9.89 5.96
N TYR A 31 -14.99 -8.71 5.38
CA TYR A 31 -14.84 -7.51 6.19
C TYR A 31 -15.98 -7.48 7.20
N GLU A 32 -15.64 -7.65 8.47
CA GLU A 32 -16.56 -7.33 9.55
C GLU A 32 -16.30 -5.88 9.95
N LYS A 33 -17.36 -5.06 9.85
CA LYS A 33 -17.37 -3.69 10.37
C LYS A 33 -16.88 -3.72 11.82
N GLY A 34 -15.77 -3.03 12.09
CA GLY A 34 -15.17 -3.02 13.40
C GLY A 34 -13.94 -3.92 13.60
N LYS A 35 -13.31 -4.40 12.53
CA LYS A 35 -11.98 -5.03 12.60
C LYS A 35 -10.91 -4.11 11.99
N MET A 36 -9.77 -4.00 12.67
CA MET A 36 -8.62 -3.23 12.16
C MET A 36 -7.84 -4.08 11.16
N PHE A 37 -7.44 -3.48 10.04
CA PHE A 37 -6.62 -4.16 9.04
C PHE A 37 -5.17 -4.42 9.48
N THR A 38 -4.73 -3.77 10.56
CA THR A 38 -3.45 -4.08 11.23
C THR A 38 -3.44 -5.44 11.91
N ASP A 39 -4.62 -5.97 12.26
CA ASP A 39 -4.77 -7.23 13.01
C ASP A 39 -5.15 -8.40 12.09
N VAL A 40 -5.18 -8.16 10.77
CA VAL A 40 -5.47 -9.19 9.79
C VAL A 40 -4.32 -10.19 9.78
N THR A 41 -4.63 -11.44 10.14
CA THR A 41 -3.68 -12.54 10.02
C THR A 41 -3.29 -12.70 8.55
N ALA A 42 -2.03 -12.47 8.24
CA ALA A 42 -1.48 -12.57 6.90
C ALA A 42 -0.35 -13.61 6.84
N SER A 43 -0.28 -14.38 5.76
CA SER A 43 0.89 -15.20 5.47
C SER A 43 1.93 -14.34 4.78
N GLN A 44 3.09 -14.18 5.42
CA GLN A 44 4.21 -13.49 4.83
C GLN A 44 4.84 -14.35 3.74
N MET A 45 4.91 -13.81 2.53
CA MET A 45 5.47 -14.46 1.37
C MET A 45 7.01 -14.35 1.40
N GLU A 46 7.70 -15.38 0.91
CA GLU A 46 9.16 -15.44 0.96
C GLU A 46 9.80 -14.39 0.03
N HIS A 47 9.20 -14.16 -1.14
CA HIS A 47 9.73 -13.23 -2.11
C HIS A 47 9.26 -11.80 -1.85
N SER A 48 10.22 -10.87 -1.85
CA SER A 48 9.96 -9.43 -1.81
C SER A 48 9.59 -8.88 -3.19
N ILE A 49 8.73 -7.87 -3.26
CA ILE A 49 8.38 -7.15 -4.49
C ILE A 49 9.22 -5.88 -4.63
N GLY A 50 9.87 -5.66 -5.77
CA GLY A 50 10.61 -4.42 -6.05
C GLY A 50 9.74 -3.36 -6.74
N LEU A 51 9.68 -2.14 -6.20
CA LEU A 51 8.95 -1.04 -6.86
C LEU A 51 9.72 -0.45 -8.05
N GLY A 52 11.05 -0.50 -8.05
CA GLY A 52 11.88 0.14 -9.07
C GLY A 52 12.11 -0.67 -10.36
N THR A 53 11.71 -1.94 -10.41
CA THR A 53 12.17 -2.86 -11.46
C THR A 53 11.07 -3.61 -12.22
N GLN A 54 9.78 -3.48 -11.89
CA GLN A 54 8.75 -4.35 -12.49
C GLN A 54 7.47 -3.63 -12.91
N GLN A 55 7.20 -3.71 -14.23
CA GLN A 55 5.86 -3.80 -14.82
C GLN A 55 5.37 -5.26 -14.90
N THR A 56 6.11 -6.21 -14.32
CA THR A 56 5.75 -7.63 -14.37
C THR A 56 4.62 -7.89 -13.39
N PRO A 57 3.53 -8.57 -13.81
CA PRO A 57 2.51 -9.04 -12.88
C PRO A 57 3.19 -9.79 -11.74
N ILE A 58 2.85 -9.45 -10.49
CA ILE A 58 3.17 -10.30 -9.35
C ILE A 58 2.34 -11.55 -9.57
N TYR A 59 2.96 -12.56 -10.19
CA TYR A 59 2.39 -13.89 -10.21
C TYR A 59 2.37 -14.34 -8.76
N TYR A 60 1.16 -14.40 -8.20
CA TYR A 60 0.88 -15.10 -6.95
C TYR A 60 1.76 -16.33 -6.89
N GLU A 61 2.59 -16.45 -5.84
CA GLU A 61 3.38 -17.66 -5.67
C GLU A 61 2.39 -18.83 -5.73
N LYS A 62 2.71 -19.84 -6.56
CA LYS A 62 1.82 -21.00 -6.80
C LYS A 62 1.41 -21.75 -5.52
N ASN A 63 2.01 -21.41 -4.39
CA ASN A 63 1.87 -22.04 -3.09
C ASN A 63 1.37 -21.05 -2.03
N ILE A 64 0.25 -20.36 -2.27
CA ILE A 64 -0.46 -19.72 -1.15
C ILE A 64 -0.83 -20.85 -0.17
N PRO A 65 -0.42 -20.79 1.12
CA PRO A 65 -0.79 -21.80 2.08
C PRO A 65 -2.31 -22.01 2.08
N GLY A 66 -2.75 -23.25 1.93
CA GLY A 66 -4.18 -23.57 1.83
C GLY A 66 -4.96 -22.99 3.02
N LYS A 67 -6.09 -22.35 2.74
CA LYS A 67 -7.00 -21.65 3.70
C LYS A 67 -6.62 -20.23 4.10
N GLN A 68 -5.51 -19.65 3.62
CA GLN A 68 -5.18 -18.26 3.94
C GLN A 68 -5.99 -17.25 3.10
N GLN A 69 -6.54 -16.23 3.76
CA GLN A 69 -7.34 -15.16 3.12
C GLN A 69 -6.49 -13.97 2.68
N THR A 70 -5.48 -13.64 3.49
CA THR A 70 -4.59 -12.48 3.29
C THR A 70 -3.15 -12.93 3.20
N VAL A 71 -2.44 -12.47 2.18
CA VAL A 71 -0.99 -12.60 2.04
C VAL A 71 -0.33 -11.24 2.17
N SER A 72 0.92 -11.23 2.60
CA SER A 72 1.71 -9.99 2.72
C SER A 72 3.07 -10.15 2.09
N TYR A 73 3.50 -9.12 1.36
CA TYR A 73 4.81 -9.07 0.71
C TYR A 73 5.62 -7.91 1.24
N ARG A 74 6.90 -8.17 1.54
CA ARG A 74 7.84 -7.10 1.81
C ARG A 74 8.16 -6.35 0.53
N ILE A 75 8.12 -5.02 0.58
CA ILE A 75 8.48 -4.19 -0.56
C ILE A 75 9.94 -3.78 -0.48
N LYS A 76 10.68 -4.00 -1.58
CA LYS A 76 11.98 -3.39 -1.86
C LYS A 76 11.74 -2.04 -2.52
N ILE A 77 12.00 -0.99 -1.76
CA ILE A 77 11.80 0.40 -2.18
C ILE A 77 13.10 0.90 -2.81
N PRO A 78 13.07 1.54 -3.98
CA PRO A 78 14.26 2.16 -4.57
C PRO A 78 14.79 3.27 -3.66
N ALA A 79 16.04 3.70 -3.88
CA ALA A 79 16.59 4.84 -3.15
C ALA A 79 15.75 6.11 -3.42
N TYR A 80 15.32 6.78 -2.35
CA TYR A 80 14.47 7.97 -2.39
C TYR A 80 14.99 9.05 -1.42
N LYS A 81 14.59 10.30 -1.66
CA LYS A 81 14.94 11.44 -0.81
C LYS A 81 13.86 11.73 0.23
N GLN A 82 12.61 11.71 -0.23
CA GLN A 82 11.41 11.98 0.54
C GLN A 82 10.19 11.37 -0.15
N GLY A 83 9.05 11.35 0.53
CA GLY A 83 7.82 10.85 -0.05
C GLY A 83 6.56 11.44 0.58
N ILE A 84 5.43 11.07 -0.01
CA ILE A 84 4.08 11.34 0.48
C ILE A 84 3.37 10.01 0.65
N PHE A 85 2.94 9.72 1.87
CA PHE A 85 2.10 8.58 2.17
C PHE A 85 0.66 9.05 2.28
N PHE A 86 -0.22 8.50 1.44
CA PHE A 86 -1.62 8.91 1.40
C PHE A 86 -2.42 8.06 2.35
N SER A 87 -2.63 8.54 3.56
CA SER A 87 -3.43 7.83 4.55
C SER A 87 -4.37 8.77 5.27
N ARG A 88 -5.38 8.20 5.91
CA ARG A 88 -6.19 8.97 6.87
C ARG A 88 -5.36 9.33 8.11
N ASP A 89 -5.90 10.20 8.96
CA ASP A 89 -5.38 10.33 10.32
C ASP A 89 -5.81 9.12 11.18
N SER A 90 -4.89 8.68 12.03
CA SER A 90 -5.12 7.73 13.11
C SER A 90 -5.87 8.43 14.23
N ARG A 91 -6.91 7.77 14.76
CA ARG A 91 -7.71 8.24 15.88
C ARG A 91 -7.92 7.08 16.86
N PRO A 92 -7.88 7.35 18.18
CA PRO A 92 -8.27 6.35 19.17
C PRO A 92 -9.67 5.81 18.85
N ASP A 93 -9.86 4.49 19.04
CA ASP A 93 -11.13 3.78 18.88
C ASP A 93 -11.74 3.82 17.46
N ASP A 94 -10.97 4.22 16.45
CA ASP A 94 -11.40 4.24 15.06
C ASP A 94 -10.75 3.10 14.27
N TYR A 95 -11.59 2.30 13.61
CA TYR A 95 -11.14 1.25 12.72
C TYR A 95 -10.48 1.88 11.49
N GLN A 96 -9.16 1.76 11.41
CA GLN A 96 -8.38 2.24 10.27
C GLN A 96 -8.74 1.43 9.00
N TRP A 97 -8.25 1.92 7.84
CA TRP A 97 -8.48 1.42 6.46
C TRP A 97 -9.24 0.09 6.29
N PRO A 98 -10.27 -0.03 5.42
CA PRO A 98 -10.69 0.93 4.38
C PRO A 98 -11.81 1.86 4.86
N ASN A 99 -12.03 1.99 6.17
CA ASN A 99 -13.05 2.90 6.67
C ASN A 99 -12.59 4.37 6.55
N ASN A 100 -13.54 5.29 6.38
CA ASN A 100 -13.32 6.74 6.34
C ASN A 100 -12.29 7.21 5.27
N THR A 101 -12.28 6.59 4.10
CA THR A 101 -11.39 6.92 2.97
C THR A 101 -11.65 8.30 2.35
N ASN A 102 -12.76 8.94 2.70
CA ASN A 102 -13.04 10.35 2.38
C ASN A 102 -12.11 11.35 3.09
N ARG A 103 -11.21 10.89 3.99
CA ARG A 103 -10.24 11.73 4.74
C ARG A 103 -8.79 11.39 4.42
N LEU A 104 -8.50 11.03 3.17
CA LEU A 104 -7.14 10.76 2.70
C LEU A 104 -6.28 12.04 2.74
N LEU A 105 -5.15 12.01 3.46
CA LEU A 105 -4.26 13.14 3.67
C LEU A 105 -2.86 12.83 3.14
N PRO A 106 -2.14 13.83 2.59
CA PRO A 106 -0.78 13.67 2.10
C PRO A 106 0.24 13.84 3.24
N TRP A 107 0.68 12.73 3.85
CA TRP A 107 1.69 12.76 4.92
C TRP A 107 3.10 12.75 4.33
N VAL A 108 3.80 13.88 4.47
CA VAL A 108 5.19 14.02 3.99
C VAL A 108 6.13 13.31 4.96
N PHE A 109 7.14 12.62 4.42
CA PHE A 109 8.18 11.97 5.20
C PHE A 109 9.53 12.02 4.48
N ASN A 110 10.63 11.99 5.25
CA ASN A 110 11.98 11.81 4.70
C ASN A 110 12.40 10.34 4.78
N ARG A 111 11.93 9.64 5.81
CA ARG A 111 12.07 8.21 6.00
C ARG A 111 10.73 7.61 6.40
N LEU A 112 10.46 6.38 5.96
CA LEU A 112 9.16 5.74 6.27
C LEU A 112 8.90 5.62 7.77
N ASP A 113 9.92 5.38 8.59
CA ASP A 113 9.76 5.29 10.04
C ASP A 113 9.31 6.61 10.69
N ASP A 114 9.47 7.77 10.01
CA ASP A 114 8.92 9.05 10.46
C ASP A 114 7.41 8.95 10.70
N LEU A 115 6.70 8.23 9.84
CA LEU A 115 5.23 8.05 9.89
C LEU A 115 4.77 7.17 11.05
N THR A 116 5.70 6.53 11.78
CA THR A 116 5.40 5.70 12.95
C THR A 116 5.77 6.37 14.25
N GLN A 117 6.38 7.55 14.20
CA GLN A 117 6.82 8.28 15.39
C GLN A 117 5.65 8.96 16.09
N GLU A 118 5.60 8.84 17.41
CA GLU A 118 4.62 9.57 18.24
C GLU A 118 4.77 11.09 18.10
N ALA A 119 5.99 11.55 17.87
CA ALA A 119 6.33 12.96 17.71
C ALA A 119 6.21 13.46 16.25
N TYR A 120 5.58 12.69 15.34
CA TYR A 120 5.35 13.16 13.98
C TYR A 120 4.58 14.51 14.02
N PRO A 121 5.04 15.56 13.32
CA PRO A 121 4.53 16.92 13.49
C PRO A 121 3.05 17.12 13.12
N GLY A 122 2.42 16.11 12.51
CA GLY A 122 0.99 16.06 12.24
C GLY A 122 0.54 17.13 11.25
N ILE A 123 -0.75 17.08 10.90
CA ILE A 123 -1.42 18.17 10.20
C ILE A 123 -2.30 18.86 11.25
N PRO A 124 -2.31 20.20 11.35
CA PRO A 124 -3.15 20.91 12.31
C PRO A 124 -4.62 20.47 12.22
N SER A 125 -5.25 20.15 13.35
CA SER A 125 -6.63 19.63 13.46
C SER A 125 -6.83 18.16 13.03
N ASN A 126 -5.75 17.42 12.75
CA ASN A 126 -5.76 15.99 12.46
C ASN A 126 -4.94 15.20 13.49
N GLY A 127 -5.22 13.91 13.61
CA GLY A 127 -4.36 13.00 14.39
C GLY A 127 -3.03 12.69 13.71
N ALA A 128 -2.28 11.74 14.27
CA ALA A 128 -1.09 11.16 13.64
C ALA A 128 -1.43 10.47 12.31
N PRO A 129 -0.47 10.23 11.40
CA PRO A 129 -0.72 9.41 10.22
C PRO A 129 -1.20 8.00 10.59
N SER A 130 -2.17 7.47 9.82
CA SER A 130 -2.42 6.03 9.77
C SER A 130 -1.23 5.36 9.10
N VAL A 131 -0.76 4.24 9.66
CA VAL A 131 0.29 3.42 9.05
C VAL A 131 -0.21 2.63 7.85
N LEU A 132 -1.53 2.58 7.65
CA LEU A 132 -2.19 1.94 6.51
C LEU A 132 -2.56 2.96 5.43
N SER A 133 -2.32 2.63 4.17
CA SER A 133 -2.51 3.53 3.01
C SER A 133 -2.93 2.78 1.76
N ASP A 134 -3.51 3.52 0.81
CA ASP A 134 -3.75 3.04 -0.55
C ASP A 134 -2.81 3.64 -1.59
N ALA A 135 -1.95 4.59 -1.24
CA ALA A 135 -1.01 5.18 -2.17
C ALA A 135 0.28 5.70 -1.52
N LEU A 136 1.34 5.68 -2.31
CA LEU A 136 2.65 6.18 -1.97
C LEU A 136 3.23 6.93 -3.16
N LEU A 137 3.71 8.15 -2.93
CA LEU A 137 4.52 8.90 -3.88
C LEU A 137 5.93 9.05 -3.31
N LEU A 138 6.96 8.78 -4.12
CA LEU A 138 8.35 8.94 -3.76
C LEU A 138 9.03 9.91 -4.73
N GLU A 139 9.85 10.81 -4.20
CA GLU A 139 10.91 11.46 -4.97
C GLU A 139 12.16 10.59 -4.88
N LEU A 140 12.56 10.02 -6.01
CA LEU A 140 13.71 9.12 -6.12
C LEU A 140 15.04 9.89 -5.99
N ALA A 141 16.10 9.15 -5.69
CA ALA A 141 17.43 9.73 -5.48
C ALA A 141 17.97 10.50 -6.70
N ASP A 142 17.61 10.05 -7.91
CA ASP A 142 17.93 10.67 -9.20
C ASP A 142 17.03 11.87 -9.56
N GLY A 143 16.01 12.16 -8.75
CA GLY A 143 15.06 13.25 -8.98
C GLY A 143 13.83 12.86 -9.79
N GLU A 144 13.69 11.59 -10.21
CA GLU A 144 12.44 11.08 -10.78
C GLU A 144 11.39 10.85 -9.68
N PHE A 145 10.14 10.58 -10.09
CA PHE A 145 9.04 10.31 -9.17
C PHE A 145 8.43 8.95 -9.42
N LEU A 146 8.18 8.20 -8.34
CA LEU A 146 7.48 6.92 -8.37
C LEU A 146 6.17 7.03 -7.61
N PHE A 147 5.06 6.71 -8.27
CA PHE A 147 3.76 6.60 -7.65
C PHE A 147 3.31 5.13 -7.61
N ALA A 148 3.05 4.62 -6.41
CA ALA A 148 2.49 3.30 -6.18
C ALA A 148 1.08 3.43 -5.62
N LYS A 149 0.13 2.71 -6.23
CA LYS A 149 -1.28 2.69 -5.83
C LYS A 149 -1.70 1.26 -5.53
N ALA A 150 -2.26 1.04 -4.35
CA ALA A 150 -2.96 -0.18 -4.02
C ALA A 150 -4.29 -0.22 -4.77
N VAL A 151 -4.60 -1.39 -5.34
CA VAL A 151 -5.79 -1.59 -6.18
C VAL A 151 -6.72 -2.64 -5.57
N ALA A 152 -8.00 -2.55 -5.91
CA ALA A 152 -8.99 -3.57 -5.60
C ALA A 152 -9.44 -4.25 -6.90
N GLY A 153 -9.66 -5.55 -6.83
CA GLY A 153 -10.29 -6.34 -7.89
C GLY A 153 -11.74 -6.66 -7.54
N GLU A 154 -12.38 -7.48 -8.37
CA GLU A 154 -13.77 -7.91 -8.16
C GLU A 154 -13.98 -8.63 -6.82
N ASN A 155 -12.97 -9.38 -6.37
CA ASN A 155 -12.99 -10.18 -5.16
C ASN A 155 -11.70 -10.02 -4.33
N SER A 156 -11.02 -8.88 -4.45
CA SER A 156 -9.76 -8.67 -3.74
C SER A 156 -9.53 -7.20 -3.41
N ILE A 157 -8.79 -6.97 -2.33
CA ILE A 157 -8.35 -5.64 -1.92
C ILE A 157 -6.89 -5.70 -1.51
N SER A 158 -6.14 -4.66 -1.87
CA SER A 158 -4.77 -4.46 -1.40
C SER A 158 -4.61 -3.15 -0.66
N TRP A 159 -3.60 -3.09 0.21
CA TRP A 159 -3.21 -1.88 0.93
C TRP A 159 -1.74 -1.94 1.33
N PHE A 160 -1.16 -0.78 1.60
CA PHE A 160 0.19 -0.66 2.14
C PHE A 160 0.16 -0.52 3.65
N GLN A 161 1.21 -1.03 4.32
CA GLN A 161 1.51 -0.75 5.71
C GLN A 161 2.95 -0.27 5.84
N VAL A 162 3.13 0.85 6.53
CA VAL A 162 4.45 1.29 7.01
C VAL A 162 4.72 0.63 8.35
N ASN A 163 5.90 0.01 8.47
CA ASN A 163 6.31 -0.69 9.68
C ASN A 163 7.30 0.16 10.49
N LYS A 164 7.38 -0.09 11.80
CA LYS A 164 8.25 0.63 12.74
C LYS A 164 9.75 0.56 12.41
N ASP A 165 10.16 -0.46 11.66
CA ASP A 165 11.55 -0.64 11.21
C ASP A 165 11.89 0.15 9.93
N GLY A 166 11.02 1.07 9.49
CA GLY A 166 11.25 1.95 8.34
C GLY A 166 11.01 1.29 6.99
N SER A 167 10.18 0.25 6.97
CA SER A 167 9.91 -0.53 5.78
C SER A 167 8.45 -0.47 5.35
N LEU A 168 8.17 -1.02 4.17
CA LEU A 168 6.85 -1.08 3.59
C LEU A 168 6.44 -2.53 3.29
N THR A 169 5.21 -2.86 3.66
CA THR A 169 4.57 -4.13 3.34
C THR A 169 3.35 -3.84 2.47
N VAL A 170 3.10 -4.64 1.43
CA VAL A 170 1.80 -4.67 0.75
C VAL A 170 1.05 -5.91 1.18
N TYR A 171 -0.21 -5.71 1.53
CA TYR A 171 -1.15 -6.77 1.85
C TYR A 171 -2.10 -6.96 0.68
N LEU A 172 -2.51 -8.20 0.48
CA LEU A 172 -3.49 -8.59 -0.51
C LEU A 172 -4.44 -9.59 0.13
N SER A 173 -5.72 -9.23 0.18
CA SER A 173 -6.77 -10.05 0.75
C SER A 173 -7.80 -10.39 -0.31
N THR A 174 -8.25 -11.64 -0.34
CA THR A 174 -9.31 -12.10 -1.23
C THR A 174 -10.62 -12.04 -0.49
N CYS A 175 -11.59 -11.23 -0.94
CA CYS A 175 -12.88 -11.00 -0.29
C CYS A 175 -13.95 -12.02 -0.72
N LEU A 176 -14.98 -12.23 0.12
CA LEU A 176 -16.21 -12.92 -0.30
C LEU A 176 -16.95 -12.04 -1.32
N ARG A 177 -17.57 -12.67 -2.32
CA ARG A 177 -18.63 -12.04 -3.12
C ARG A 177 -19.90 -11.89 -2.31
#